data_AF-A0A672SNI9-F1
#
_entry.id   AF-A0A672SNI9-F1
#
_cell.length_a   1.000
_cell.length_b   1.000
_cell.length_c   1.000
_cell.angle_alpha   90.00
_cell.angle_beta   90.00
_cell.angle_gamma   90.00
#
_symmetry.space_group_name_H-M   'P 1'
#
loop_
_entity.id
_entity.type
_entity.pdbx_description
1 polymer ?
#
loop_
_entity_poly.entity_id
_entity_poly.type
_entity_poly.pdbx_seq_one_letter_code
_entity_poly.pdbx_strand_id
1 'polypeptide(L)'
;MKSHPCVHPGHHSMAVYDVDDASASPVKRLKTDHPLPCLPPEEAYQKLATETLEELDWCLDQLETLQTRHSVSEMASNKFKRMLNRELTHLSEMSRSGNQVSEFISNTFLDKQHDVEMPSPQTQKEKEKKKKPMCQISGVKKLMHSTSLTNSNIPRFGVKTDTEDSLAKELEDINKWGLNVFKVTEFSGNRPLTVMMYTIFQERDLLKTFKIPLDTFITYLMTLEDHYHADVAYHNNIHAADVTQSTHVLLSTPALEAVFTDLEILAAIFASAIHDVDHPGVSNQFLINTNSELALMYNDSSVLENHHLAVGFKLLQEENCDIFQNLTKKQRQSLRKMVIDIVLATDMSKHMNLLADLKTMVETKKVTSSGVLLLDNYSDRIQVLQNMVHCADLSNPTKPLQLYRQWTDRIMEEFFSQGDRERERGMEISPMCDKHNASVEKSQVGSSIPEETMELRFYLLPYYESKIKRLIISPMCDKHNASVEKSQVGSSIPEGTMELRFYLLPYYESKIKRLIVR
;
A
#
# COMPACT_ATOMS: atom_id res chain seq x y z
N MET A 1 -44.81 -7.76 -78.61
CA MET A 1 -45.47 -9.03 -78.99
C MET A 1 -45.78 -9.83 -77.72
N LYS A 2 -46.79 -10.70 -77.75
CA LYS A 2 -47.28 -11.49 -76.59
C LYS A 2 -46.73 -12.92 -76.61
N SER A 3 -46.55 -13.53 -75.43
CA SER A 3 -46.92 -14.94 -75.18
C SER A 3 -46.94 -15.31 -73.68
N HIS A 4 -48.10 -15.80 -73.22
CA HIS A 4 -48.34 -16.64 -72.01
C HIS A 4 -48.41 -18.13 -72.45
N PRO A 5 -48.70 -19.17 -71.61
CA PRO A 5 -49.11 -19.27 -70.18
C PRO A 5 -48.20 -20.21 -69.30
N CYS A 6 -48.24 -20.22 -67.95
CA CYS A 6 -49.11 -20.95 -66.98
C CYS A 6 -49.35 -22.47 -67.27
N VAL A 7 -49.37 -23.45 -66.34
CA VAL A 7 -49.98 -23.55 -64.97
C VAL A 7 -49.23 -24.58 -64.04
N HIS A 8 -49.44 -24.50 -62.70
CA HIS A 8 -49.03 -25.43 -61.59
C HIS A 8 -50.04 -26.65 -61.39
N PRO A 9 -50.24 -27.37 -60.24
CA PRO A 9 -49.53 -27.53 -58.92
C PRO A 9 -49.32 -29.02 -58.43
N GLY A 10 -48.73 -29.26 -57.24
CA GLY A 10 -48.79 -30.58 -56.55
C GLY A 10 -47.93 -30.81 -55.27
N HIS A 11 -48.57 -30.95 -54.10
CA HIS A 11 -48.13 -31.07 -52.68
C HIS A 11 -47.04 -32.09 -52.17
N HIS A 12 -46.40 -31.69 -51.05
CA HIS A 12 -46.09 -32.41 -49.76
C HIS A 12 -44.94 -33.46 -49.53
N SER A 13 -44.01 -33.06 -48.63
CA SER A 13 -43.67 -33.64 -47.30
C SER A 13 -42.45 -34.57 -47.04
N MET A 14 -41.69 -34.15 -46.00
CA MET A 14 -40.83 -34.84 -45.00
C MET A 14 -39.89 -36.04 -45.30
N ALA A 15 -38.60 -35.81 -44.94
CA ALA A 15 -37.60 -36.72 -44.31
C ALA A 15 -37.11 -37.95 -45.14
N VAL A 16 -35.91 -38.53 -44.98
CA VAL A 16 -35.22 -39.10 -43.79
C VAL A 16 -33.75 -39.53 -44.16
N TYR A 17 -32.77 -39.47 -43.22
CA TYR A 17 -31.44 -40.18 -43.15
C TYR A 17 -30.32 -39.96 -44.22
N ASP A 18 -28.99 -40.09 -43.98
CA ASP A 18 -28.10 -40.09 -42.77
C ASP A 18 -26.57 -40.17 -43.15
N VAL A 19 -25.64 -40.04 -42.17
CA VAL A 19 -24.22 -40.54 -42.08
C VAL A 19 -22.99 -39.79 -42.74
N ASP A 20 -22.13 -39.22 -41.85
CA ASP A 20 -20.63 -39.24 -41.71
C ASP A 20 -19.61 -38.91 -42.85
N ASP A 21 -18.35 -38.48 -42.62
CA ASP A 21 -17.57 -37.90 -41.48
C ASP A 21 -16.16 -37.38 -41.98
N ALA A 22 -15.39 -36.73 -41.09
CA ALA A 22 -13.93 -36.56 -41.02
C ALA A 22 -13.32 -35.28 -41.65
N SER A 23 -12.60 -34.41 -40.92
CA SER A 23 -11.53 -34.76 -39.97
C SER A 23 -11.01 -33.56 -39.16
N ALA A 24 -10.89 -33.71 -37.83
CA ALA A 24 -10.01 -32.91 -36.96
C ALA A 24 -9.53 -33.78 -35.78
N SER A 25 -8.25 -33.67 -35.39
CA SER A 25 -7.61 -34.60 -34.44
C SER A 25 -6.61 -33.88 -33.50
N PRO A 26 -6.12 -34.49 -32.41
CA PRO A 26 -6.96 -34.73 -31.23
C PRO A 26 -6.29 -34.32 -29.89
N VAL A 27 -7.10 -33.96 -28.88
CA VAL A 27 -6.64 -33.73 -27.51
C VAL A 27 -6.60 -35.06 -26.73
N LYS A 28 -5.47 -35.37 -26.08
CA LYS A 28 -5.30 -36.61 -25.28
C LYS A 28 -6.17 -36.58 -24.01
N ARG A 29 -7.12 -37.52 -23.90
CA ARG A 29 -7.91 -37.80 -22.69
C ARG A 29 -7.21 -38.86 -21.83
N LEU A 30 -7.23 -38.70 -20.50
CA LEU A 30 -6.88 -39.80 -19.59
C LEU A 30 -7.95 -40.90 -19.72
N LYS A 31 -7.53 -42.17 -19.69
CA LYS A 31 -8.45 -43.30 -19.56
C LYS A 31 -8.83 -43.52 -18.10
N THR A 32 -10.12 -43.54 -17.83
CA THR A 32 -10.73 -44.16 -16.65
C THR A 32 -11.73 -45.17 -17.18
N ASP A 33 -11.42 -46.46 -17.07
CA ASP A 33 -12.26 -47.54 -17.59
C ASP A 33 -13.44 -47.81 -16.64
N HIS A 34 -14.57 -47.13 -16.87
CA HIS A 34 -15.91 -47.60 -16.50
C HIS A 34 -16.93 -47.01 -17.49
N PRO A 35 -17.87 -47.83 -18.03
CA PRO A 35 -18.91 -47.32 -18.93
C PRO A 35 -19.94 -46.52 -18.12
N LEU A 36 -20.00 -45.22 -18.37
CA LEU A 36 -21.12 -44.38 -17.92
C LEU A 36 -22.39 -44.82 -18.69
N PRO A 37 -23.52 -45.09 -18.01
CA PRO A 37 -24.80 -45.19 -18.69
C PRO A 37 -25.17 -43.80 -19.23
N CYS A 38 -25.55 -43.72 -20.51
CA CYS A 38 -26.16 -42.50 -21.04
C CYS A 38 -27.51 -42.28 -20.35
N LEU A 39 -27.56 -41.31 -19.44
CA LEU A 39 -28.83 -40.78 -18.92
C LEU A 39 -29.65 -40.23 -20.09
N PRO A 40 -30.99 -40.40 -20.09
CA PRO A 40 -31.87 -39.73 -21.03
C PRO A 40 -31.60 -38.22 -21.08
N PRO A 41 -31.76 -37.54 -22.23
CA PRO A 41 -31.50 -36.10 -22.34
C PRO A 41 -32.27 -35.25 -21.31
N GLU A 42 -33.48 -35.65 -20.94
CA GLU A 42 -34.26 -34.99 -19.88
C GLU A 42 -33.68 -35.17 -18.48
N GLU A 43 -33.17 -36.36 -18.11
CA GLU A 43 -32.56 -36.60 -16.80
C GLU A 43 -31.22 -35.85 -16.66
N ALA A 44 -30.42 -35.80 -17.75
CA ALA A 44 -29.22 -34.99 -17.80
C ALA A 44 -29.53 -33.48 -17.71
N TYR A 45 -30.61 -33.03 -18.36
CA TYR A 45 -31.07 -31.64 -18.29
C TYR A 45 -31.62 -31.27 -16.91
N GLN A 46 -32.43 -32.14 -16.29
CA GLN A 46 -32.91 -31.96 -14.91
C GLN A 46 -31.77 -31.92 -13.91
N LYS A 47 -30.78 -32.83 -14.03
CA LYS A 47 -29.61 -32.82 -13.15
C LYS A 47 -28.83 -31.51 -13.28
N LEU A 48 -28.57 -31.05 -14.51
CA LEU A 48 -27.91 -29.76 -14.74
C LEU A 48 -28.73 -28.58 -14.21
N ALA A 49 -30.06 -28.60 -14.37
CA ALA A 49 -30.95 -27.57 -13.84
C ALA A 49 -30.91 -27.50 -12.31
N THR A 50 -30.93 -28.65 -11.61
CA THR A 50 -30.78 -28.72 -10.15
C THR A 50 -29.41 -28.24 -9.71
N GLU A 51 -28.32 -28.72 -10.33
CA GLU A 51 -26.95 -28.27 -10.03
C GLU A 51 -26.80 -26.74 -10.21
N THR A 52 -27.35 -26.15 -11.27
CA THR A 52 -27.32 -24.70 -11.47
C THR A 52 -28.23 -23.92 -10.52
N LEU A 53 -29.29 -24.52 -9.99
CA LEU A 53 -30.15 -23.89 -8.99
C LEU A 53 -29.48 -23.90 -7.62
N GLU A 54 -28.84 -25.01 -7.25
CA GLU A 54 -28.04 -25.12 -6.02
C GLU A 54 -26.87 -24.11 -6.00
N GLU A 55 -26.14 -23.97 -7.11
CA GLU A 55 -25.10 -22.94 -7.27
C GLU A 55 -25.67 -21.51 -7.20
N LEU A 56 -26.87 -21.27 -7.73
CA LEU A 56 -27.52 -19.95 -7.66
C LEU A 56 -27.95 -19.61 -6.23
N ASP A 57 -28.61 -20.54 -5.53
CA ASP A 57 -29.04 -20.35 -4.14
C ASP A 57 -27.82 -20.15 -3.22
N TRP A 58 -26.73 -20.90 -3.44
CA TRP A 58 -25.46 -20.67 -2.76
C TRP A 58 -24.88 -19.28 -3.06
N CYS A 59 -24.87 -18.84 -4.32
CA CYS A 59 -24.42 -17.48 -4.67
C CYS A 59 -25.26 -16.38 -4.01
N LEU A 60 -26.57 -16.59 -3.82
CA LEU A 60 -27.45 -15.65 -3.14
C LEU A 60 -27.17 -15.58 -1.64
N ASP A 61 -27.01 -16.73 -0.97
CA ASP A 61 -26.61 -16.80 0.45
C ASP A 61 -25.24 -16.15 0.69
N GLN A 62 -24.26 -16.40 -0.20
CA GLN A 62 -22.97 -15.71 -0.14
C GLN A 62 -23.10 -14.19 -0.37
N LEU A 63 -23.97 -13.75 -1.28
CA LEU A 63 -24.23 -12.32 -1.48
C LEU A 63 -24.94 -11.65 -0.28
N GLU A 64 -25.78 -12.37 0.48
CA GLU A 64 -26.39 -11.83 1.69
C GLU A 64 -25.42 -11.85 2.89
N THR A 65 -24.59 -12.89 3.03
CA THR A 65 -23.61 -12.99 4.13
C THR A 65 -22.39 -12.06 3.93
N LEU A 66 -22.00 -11.77 2.70
CA LEU A 66 -20.96 -10.76 2.37
C LEU A 66 -21.44 -9.30 2.54
N GLN A 67 -22.73 -9.06 2.74
CA GLN A 67 -23.27 -7.71 2.98
C GLN A 67 -22.96 -7.21 4.40
N THR A 68 -21.78 -6.63 4.57
CA THR A 68 -21.55 -5.72 5.70
C THR A 68 -22.50 -4.52 5.59
N ARG A 69 -22.94 -3.98 6.74
CA ARG A 69 -23.80 -2.77 6.74
C ARG A 69 -23.17 -1.59 5.99
N HIS A 70 -21.84 -1.49 6.01
CA HIS A 70 -21.11 -0.45 5.31
C HIS A 70 -21.22 -0.59 3.79
N SER A 71 -20.94 -1.77 3.20
CA SER A 71 -20.98 -1.93 1.74
C SER A 71 -22.37 -1.67 1.13
N VAL A 72 -23.45 -2.12 1.80
CA VAL A 72 -24.83 -1.83 1.36
C VAL A 72 -25.15 -0.34 1.48
N SER A 73 -24.77 0.30 2.59
CA SER A 73 -25.00 1.73 2.79
C SER A 73 -24.23 2.59 1.79
N GLU A 74 -23.03 2.16 1.39
CA GLU A 74 -22.20 2.83 0.40
C GLU A 74 -22.79 2.68 -1.01
N MET A 75 -23.23 1.48 -1.41
CA MET A 75 -23.93 1.28 -2.68
C MET A 75 -25.19 2.16 -2.78
N ALA A 76 -25.99 2.24 -1.72
CA ALA A 76 -27.16 3.10 -1.64
C ALA A 76 -26.77 4.59 -1.70
N SER A 77 -25.78 5.02 -0.92
CA SER A 77 -25.27 6.40 -0.90
C SER A 77 -24.73 6.83 -2.26
N ASN A 78 -23.93 6.00 -2.93
CA ASN A 78 -23.42 6.24 -4.27
C ASN A 78 -24.55 6.36 -5.32
N LYS A 79 -25.62 5.55 -5.20
CA LYS A 79 -26.82 5.69 -6.04
C LYS A 79 -27.52 7.03 -5.79
N PHE A 80 -27.73 7.43 -4.53
CA PHE A 80 -28.35 8.72 -4.20
C PHE A 80 -27.49 9.91 -4.64
N LYS A 81 -26.17 9.87 -4.45
CA LYS A 81 -25.22 10.89 -4.94
C LYS A 81 -25.29 11.05 -6.46
N ARG A 82 -25.35 9.95 -7.22
CA ARG A 82 -25.53 9.96 -8.70
C ARG A 82 -26.88 10.51 -9.12
N MET A 83 -27.96 10.14 -8.44
CA MET A 83 -29.30 10.68 -8.71
C MET A 83 -29.36 12.19 -8.45
N LEU A 84 -28.84 12.64 -7.31
CA LEU A 84 -28.80 14.06 -6.96
C LEU A 84 -27.99 14.87 -7.97
N ASN A 85 -26.78 14.40 -8.35
CA ASN A 85 -25.97 15.05 -9.37
C ASN A 85 -26.74 15.30 -10.68
N ARG A 86 -27.53 14.32 -11.16
CA ARG A 86 -28.31 14.47 -12.40
C ARG A 86 -29.37 15.58 -12.30
N GLU A 87 -30.09 15.66 -11.18
CA GLU A 87 -31.07 16.71 -10.94
C GLU A 87 -30.41 18.09 -10.74
N LEU A 88 -29.21 18.12 -10.14
CA LEU A 88 -28.39 19.34 -9.99
C LEU A 88 -27.84 19.87 -11.32
N THR A 89 -27.44 19.00 -12.26
CA THR A 89 -27.07 19.40 -13.62
C THR A 89 -28.25 20.07 -14.33
N HIS A 90 -29.43 19.43 -14.31
CA HIS A 90 -30.64 19.98 -14.91
C HIS A 90 -31.02 21.34 -14.27
N LEU A 91 -30.95 21.46 -12.93
CA LEU A 91 -31.20 22.71 -12.22
C LEU A 91 -30.20 23.83 -12.60
N SER A 92 -28.94 23.49 -12.87
CA SER A 92 -27.90 24.44 -13.31
C SER A 92 -28.22 25.03 -14.69
N GLU A 93 -28.62 24.18 -15.63
CA GLU A 93 -28.96 24.57 -17.01
C GLU A 93 -30.23 25.44 -17.08
N MET A 94 -31.18 25.26 -16.15
CA MET A 94 -32.47 25.97 -16.16
C MET A 94 -32.37 27.49 -15.93
N SER A 95 -31.41 27.97 -15.12
CA SER A 95 -31.26 29.41 -14.84
C SER A 95 -29.96 29.75 -14.11
N ARG A 96 -29.50 31.00 -14.20
CA ARG A 96 -28.35 31.50 -13.43
C ARG A 96 -28.53 31.36 -11.90
N SER A 97 -29.75 31.51 -11.40
CA SER A 97 -30.10 31.23 -9.99
C SER A 97 -30.07 29.73 -9.67
N GLY A 98 -30.55 28.90 -10.59
CA GLY A 98 -30.47 27.44 -10.50
C GLY A 98 -29.03 26.94 -10.46
N ASN A 99 -28.12 27.52 -11.24
CA ASN A 99 -26.69 27.22 -11.16
C ASN A 99 -26.11 27.55 -9.78
N GLN A 100 -26.39 28.72 -9.21
CA GLN A 100 -25.90 29.08 -7.87
C GLN A 100 -26.43 28.15 -6.76
N VAL A 101 -27.69 27.73 -6.84
CA VAL A 101 -28.28 26.74 -5.93
C VAL A 101 -27.66 25.36 -6.15
N SER A 102 -27.41 24.97 -7.39
CA SER A 102 -26.78 23.70 -7.77
C SER A 102 -25.34 23.61 -7.24
N GLU A 103 -24.53 24.65 -7.45
CA GLU A 103 -23.19 24.77 -6.87
C GLU A 103 -23.22 24.71 -5.34
N PHE A 104 -24.16 25.40 -4.68
CA PHE A 104 -24.28 25.36 -3.22
C PHE A 104 -24.62 23.95 -2.70
N ILE A 105 -25.62 23.28 -3.28
CA ILE A 105 -26.02 21.94 -2.84
C ILE A 105 -24.90 20.92 -3.10
N SER A 106 -24.29 20.97 -4.29
CA SER A 106 -23.19 20.08 -4.65
C SER A 106 -22.01 20.23 -3.68
N ASN A 107 -21.56 21.46 -3.40
CA ASN A 107 -20.42 21.67 -2.50
C ASN A 107 -20.73 21.44 -1.00
N THR A 108 -22.01 21.38 -0.60
CA THR A 108 -22.41 21.23 0.81
C THR A 108 -22.81 19.79 1.16
N PHE A 109 -23.43 19.06 0.23
CA PHE A 109 -24.06 17.76 0.49
C PHE A 109 -23.51 16.60 -0.36
N LEU A 110 -22.63 16.88 -1.33
CA LEU A 110 -21.92 15.84 -2.09
C LEU A 110 -20.42 15.87 -1.76
N ASP A 111 -19.90 14.76 -1.24
CA ASP A 111 -18.46 14.53 -1.32
C ASP A 111 -18.03 14.51 -2.79
N LYS A 112 -16.94 15.23 -3.10
CA LYS A 112 -16.36 15.22 -4.43
C LYS A 112 -15.64 13.92 -4.71
N GLN A 113 -16.39 12.94 -5.22
CA GLN A 113 -15.81 11.86 -5.99
C GLN A 113 -15.20 12.44 -7.27
N HIS A 114 -13.87 12.38 -7.35
CA HIS A 114 -13.05 12.62 -8.54
C HIS A 114 -13.54 13.67 -9.56
N ASP A 115 -13.60 14.94 -9.15
CA ASP A 115 -13.00 16.01 -9.95
C ASP A 115 -12.82 17.30 -9.12
N VAL A 116 -11.74 18.04 -9.37
CA VAL A 116 -11.30 19.17 -8.53
C VAL A 116 -11.49 20.51 -9.24
N GLU A 117 -12.61 21.16 -8.97
CA GLU A 117 -12.73 22.62 -8.98
C GLU A 117 -13.52 23.13 -7.76
N MET A 118 -13.01 24.19 -7.12
CA MET A 118 -13.74 25.17 -6.27
C MET A 118 -12.79 26.25 -5.69
N PRO A 119 -13.31 27.36 -5.12
CA PRO A 119 -12.92 28.67 -5.60
C PRO A 119 -11.65 29.26 -4.96
N SER A 120 -11.30 30.45 -5.42
CA SER A 120 -10.24 31.28 -4.85
C SER A 120 -10.65 31.89 -3.50
N PRO A 121 -9.73 32.02 -2.53
CA PRO A 121 -9.97 32.86 -1.37
C PRO A 121 -10.01 34.32 -1.80
N GLN A 122 -11.14 35.00 -1.59
CA GLN A 122 -11.21 36.45 -1.73
C GLN A 122 -10.36 37.11 -0.65
N THR A 123 -9.40 37.94 -1.06
CA THR A 123 -8.57 38.72 -0.14
C THR A 123 -9.39 39.83 0.53
N GLN A 124 -9.89 39.55 1.74
CA GLN A 124 -10.27 40.61 2.68
C GLN A 124 -9.10 40.86 3.65
N LYS A 125 -8.41 41.99 3.46
CA LYS A 125 -7.62 42.60 4.53
C LYS A 125 -8.60 43.09 5.60
N GLU A 126 -8.46 42.66 6.85
CA GLU A 126 -8.36 43.60 7.98
C GLU A 126 -8.00 42.95 9.34
N LYS A 127 -7.09 43.65 10.03
CA LYS A 127 -6.94 43.83 11.49
C LYS A 127 -6.67 42.61 12.38
N GLU A 128 -5.42 42.58 12.86
CA GLU A 128 -4.95 41.80 14.01
C GLU A 128 -5.82 42.01 15.26
N LYS A 129 -6.26 40.90 15.87
CA LYS A 129 -6.41 40.79 17.33
C LYS A 129 -5.93 39.42 17.79
N LYS A 130 -4.94 39.39 18.69
CA LYS A 130 -4.41 38.18 19.33
C LYS A 130 -5.54 37.43 20.06
N LYS A 131 -6.02 36.34 19.47
CA LYS A 131 -6.65 35.21 20.17
C LYS A 131 -5.82 33.97 19.82
N LYS A 132 -5.31 33.27 20.83
CA LYS A 132 -4.61 31.98 20.63
C LYS A 132 -5.64 30.96 20.12
N PRO A 133 -5.46 30.33 18.94
CA PRO A 133 -6.34 29.28 18.48
C PRO A 133 -5.98 27.93 19.13
N MET A 134 -6.95 27.02 19.26
CA MET A 134 -6.80 25.69 19.91
C MET A 134 -6.00 24.66 19.07
N CYS A 135 -5.09 25.11 18.21
CA CYS A 135 -4.41 24.26 17.23
C CYS A 135 -2.90 24.57 17.11
N GLN A 136 -2.23 24.74 18.26
CA GLN A 136 -0.78 24.55 18.30
C GLN A 136 -0.50 23.07 18.50
N ILE A 137 0.18 22.44 17.54
CA ILE A 137 0.77 21.11 17.71
C ILE A 137 1.90 21.28 18.75
N SER A 138 1.68 20.76 19.96
CA SER A 138 2.61 20.74 21.08
C SER A 138 3.74 19.72 20.82
N GLY A 139 4.67 20.10 19.95
CA GLY A 139 5.80 19.24 19.55
C GLY A 139 6.76 19.91 18.56
N VAL A 140 6.26 20.89 17.77
CA VAL A 140 7.09 21.57 16.77
C VAL A 140 8.20 22.40 17.45
N LYS A 141 9.42 21.85 17.45
CA LYS A 141 10.63 22.52 17.96
C LYS A 141 10.96 23.69 17.04
N LYS A 142 11.27 24.84 17.65
CA LYS A 142 11.61 26.05 16.89
C LYS A 142 12.96 25.86 16.18
N LEU A 143 13.01 26.23 14.90
CA LEU A 143 14.16 26.06 13.99
C LEU A 143 15.51 26.35 14.68
N MET A 144 16.34 25.32 14.87
CA MET A 144 17.69 25.48 15.44
C MET A 144 18.73 25.88 14.38
N HIS A 145 18.44 25.63 13.11
CA HIS A 145 19.36 25.82 11.98
C HIS A 145 19.07 27.09 11.18
N SER A 146 19.16 28.26 11.83
CA SER A 146 19.11 29.56 11.14
C SER A 146 20.47 29.91 10.50
N THR A 147 20.80 29.22 9.42
CA THR A 147 21.91 29.59 8.52
C THR A 147 21.46 29.38 7.08
N SER A 148 21.10 30.47 6.40
CA SER A 148 20.90 30.46 4.95
C SER A 148 22.19 29.98 4.29
N LEU A 149 22.13 28.83 3.62
CA LEU A 149 23.29 28.25 2.93
C LEU A 149 23.47 29.01 1.62
N THR A 150 24.51 29.85 1.56
CA THR A 150 24.96 30.38 0.28
C THR A 150 25.31 29.20 -0.64
N ASN A 151 24.83 29.23 -1.89
CA ASN A 151 24.96 28.13 -2.87
C ASN A 151 26.39 27.56 -3.04
N SER A 152 27.42 28.32 -2.64
CA SER A 152 28.83 27.93 -2.69
C SER A 152 29.27 26.91 -1.62
N ASN A 153 28.46 26.66 -0.58
CA ASN A 153 28.83 25.85 0.61
C ASN A 153 27.87 24.68 0.88
N ILE A 154 27.11 24.23 -0.13
CA ILE A 154 26.17 23.11 0.03
C ILE A 154 26.95 21.78 0.02
N PRO A 155 26.83 20.93 1.07
CA PRO A 155 27.56 19.67 1.15
C PRO A 155 27.14 18.67 0.07
N ARG A 156 28.04 17.75 -0.30
CA ARG A 156 27.83 16.81 -1.43
C ARG A 156 26.54 16.00 -1.30
N PHE A 157 26.19 15.59 -0.07
CA PHE A 157 25.03 14.75 0.26
C PHE A 157 23.98 15.49 1.12
N GLY A 158 23.96 16.83 1.08
CA GLY A 158 23.07 17.67 1.90
C GLY A 158 23.48 17.79 3.38
N VAL A 159 24.34 16.89 3.88
CA VAL A 159 24.87 16.87 5.26
C VAL A 159 26.37 17.10 5.27
N LYS A 160 26.90 17.76 6.32
CA LYS A 160 28.35 17.88 6.55
C LYS A 160 28.82 16.67 7.35
N THR A 161 29.83 15.97 6.85
CA THR A 161 30.44 14.80 7.52
C THR A 161 31.91 14.71 7.16
N ASP A 162 32.74 14.21 8.08
CA ASP A 162 34.16 13.94 7.83
C ASP A 162 34.38 12.63 7.05
N THR A 163 33.33 11.82 6.87
CA THR A 163 33.37 10.50 6.21
C THR A 163 32.66 10.49 4.84
N GLU A 164 32.75 11.59 4.06
CA GLU A 164 32.06 11.71 2.77
C GLU A 164 32.35 10.56 1.79
N ASP A 165 33.59 10.05 1.73
CA ASP A 165 33.97 8.96 0.83
C ASP A 165 33.34 7.60 1.23
N SER A 166 33.25 7.33 2.54
CA SER A 166 32.57 6.12 3.03
C SER A 166 31.06 6.21 2.83
N LEU A 167 30.48 7.40 3.02
CA LEU A 167 29.07 7.66 2.73
C LEU A 167 28.78 7.49 1.23
N ALA A 168 29.62 8.05 0.36
CA ALA A 168 29.50 7.92 -1.09
C ALA A 168 29.46 6.45 -1.54
N LYS A 169 30.30 5.60 -0.94
CA LYS A 169 30.39 4.17 -1.26
C LYS A 169 29.12 3.40 -0.89
N GLU A 170 28.52 3.64 0.28
CA GLU A 170 27.26 2.97 0.65
C GLU A 170 26.08 3.50 -0.20
N LEU A 171 26.15 4.74 -0.70
CA LEU A 171 25.16 5.31 -1.62
C LEU A 171 25.23 4.78 -3.06
N GLU A 172 26.29 4.06 -3.46
CA GLU A 172 26.31 3.31 -4.73
C GLU A 172 25.21 2.23 -4.80
N ASP A 173 24.70 1.81 -3.64
CA ASP A 173 23.62 0.84 -3.50
C ASP A 173 22.22 1.50 -3.36
N ILE A 174 22.08 2.82 -3.58
CA ILE A 174 20.80 3.56 -3.40
C ILE A 174 19.63 2.96 -4.20
N ASN A 175 19.92 2.37 -5.36
CA ASN A 175 18.95 1.73 -6.23
C ASN A 175 18.73 0.22 -5.94
N LYS A 176 19.32 -0.33 -4.87
CA LYS A 176 19.34 -1.77 -4.58
C LYS A 176 18.60 -2.13 -3.28
N TRP A 177 17.98 -3.30 -3.27
CA TRP A 177 17.31 -3.83 -2.08
C TRP A 177 18.31 -4.39 -1.06
N GLY A 178 18.35 -3.77 0.12
CA GLY A 178 19.27 -4.13 1.20
C GLY A 178 20.49 -3.21 1.35
N LEU A 179 20.38 -1.96 0.90
CA LEU A 179 21.31 -0.88 1.31
C LEU A 179 21.40 -0.84 2.85
N ASN A 180 22.60 -0.61 3.38
CA ASN A 180 22.82 -0.60 4.83
C ASN A 180 22.57 0.79 5.43
N VAL A 181 21.30 1.05 5.76
CA VAL A 181 20.86 2.32 6.35
C VAL A 181 21.56 2.65 7.69
N PHE A 182 21.98 1.64 8.47
CA PHE A 182 22.71 1.85 9.72
C PHE A 182 24.12 2.43 9.48
N LYS A 183 24.82 1.99 8.43
CA LYS A 183 26.10 2.61 8.02
C LYS A 183 25.91 4.01 7.43
N VAL A 184 24.83 4.25 6.67
CA VAL A 184 24.49 5.60 6.23
C VAL A 184 24.27 6.50 7.45
N THR A 185 23.60 5.99 8.50
CA THR A 185 23.41 6.71 9.77
C THR A 185 24.76 7.06 10.42
N GLU A 186 25.68 6.11 10.51
CA GLU A 186 27.04 6.32 11.01
C GLU A 186 27.79 7.40 10.20
N PHE A 187 27.91 7.21 8.88
CA PHE A 187 28.72 8.07 8.01
C PHE A 187 28.07 9.44 7.69
N SER A 188 26.79 9.65 8.01
CA SER A 188 26.08 10.93 7.86
C SER A 188 26.10 11.81 9.11
N GLY A 189 26.64 11.32 10.23
CA GLY A 189 26.55 12.02 11.53
C GLY A 189 25.13 11.95 12.11
N ASN A 190 24.50 10.78 12.03
CA ASN A 190 23.12 10.52 12.45
C ASN A 190 22.07 11.34 11.66
N ARG A 191 22.27 11.51 10.35
CA ARG A 191 21.35 12.19 9.42
C ARG A 191 20.93 11.31 8.20
N PRO A 192 20.54 10.04 8.40
CA PRO A 192 20.21 9.12 7.31
C PRO A 192 19.00 9.58 6.49
N LEU A 193 17.97 10.19 7.09
CA LEU A 193 16.77 10.60 6.36
C LEU A 193 17.07 11.77 5.42
N THR A 194 17.83 12.76 5.89
CA THR A 194 18.28 13.87 5.03
C THR A 194 19.13 13.35 3.87
N VAL A 195 20.08 12.43 4.11
CA VAL A 195 20.93 11.87 3.04
C VAL A 195 20.12 11.03 2.04
N MET A 196 19.22 10.16 2.51
CA MET A 196 18.36 9.34 1.62
C MET A 196 17.50 10.25 0.74
N MET A 197 16.76 11.19 1.35
CA MET A 197 15.91 12.12 0.61
C MET A 197 16.72 12.97 -0.38
N TYR A 198 17.88 13.48 0.03
CA TYR A 198 18.76 14.26 -0.84
C TYR A 198 19.24 13.46 -2.06
N THR A 199 19.74 12.24 -1.83
CA THR A 199 20.26 11.38 -2.90
C THR A 199 19.13 10.95 -3.85
N ILE A 200 17.98 10.54 -3.32
CA ILE A 200 16.80 10.10 -4.09
C ILE A 200 16.23 11.24 -4.95
N PHE A 201 16.15 12.46 -4.41
CA PHE A 201 15.65 13.61 -5.15
C PHE A 201 16.59 14.08 -6.26
N GLN A 202 17.90 13.82 -6.13
CA GLN A 202 18.86 14.03 -7.21
C GLN A 202 18.78 12.93 -8.27
N GLU A 203 18.77 11.66 -7.87
CA GLU A 203 18.69 10.49 -8.76
C GLU A 203 17.43 10.52 -9.65
N ARG A 204 16.29 10.97 -9.10
CA ARG A 204 15.01 11.11 -9.81
C ARG A 204 14.76 12.49 -10.42
N ASP A 205 15.74 13.39 -10.36
CA ASP A 205 15.70 14.79 -10.79
C ASP A 205 14.51 15.65 -10.27
N LEU A 206 13.90 15.24 -9.15
CA LEU A 206 12.68 15.85 -8.60
C LEU A 206 12.89 17.34 -8.24
N LEU A 207 14.11 17.71 -7.82
CA LEU A 207 14.48 19.10 -7.53
C LEU A 207 14.32 20.00 -8.76
N LYS A 208 14.77 19.55 -9.94
CA LYS A 208 14.62 20.34 -11.18
C LYS A 208 13.18 20.30 -11.68
N THR A 209 12.57 19.12 -11.72
CA THR A 209 11.18 18.91 -12.19
C THR A 209 10.19 19.79 -11.44
N PHE A 210 10.30 19.88 -10.12
CA PHE A 210 9.41 20.68 -9.26
C PHE A 210 9.99 22.03 -8.83
N LYS A 211 11.16 22.40 -9.36
CA LYS A 211 11.84 23.69 -9.11
C LYS A 211 12.03 23.96 -7.62
N ILE A 212 12.42 22.95 -6.85
CA ILE A 212 12.60 23.05 -5.40
C ILE A 212 13.97 23.70 -5.13
N PRO A 213 14.05 24.87 -4.45
CA PRO A 213 15.34 25.46 -4.10
C PRO A 213 16.09 24.57 -3.11
N LEU A 214 17.39 24.37 -3.34
CA LEU A 214 18.18 23.38 -2.60
C LEU A 214 18.36 23.74 -1.12
N ASP A 215 18.50 25.03 -0.81
CA ASP A 215 18.55 25.56 0.55
C ASP A 215 17.22 25.33 1.31
N THR A 216 16.07 25.59 0.67
CA THR A 216 14.74 25.27 1.21
C THR A 216 14.56 23.78 1.45
N PHE A 217 15.05 22.95 0.54
CA PHE A 217 14.96 21.49 0.64
C PHE A 217 15.77 20.93 1.81
N ILE A 218 17.03 21.33 1.95
CA ILE A 218 17.88 20.93 3.08
C ILE A 218 17.29 21.45 4.40
N THR A 219 16.79 22.70 4.44
CA THR A 219 16.17 23.27 5.64
C THR A 219 14.95 22.46 6.07
N TYR A 220 14.07 22.07 5.13
CA TYR A 220 12.94 21.19 5.43
C TYR A 220 13.39 19.80 5.93
N LEU A 221 14.35 19.16 5.25
CA LEU A 221 14.81 17.81 5.61
C LEU A 221 15.46 17.76 7.00
N MET A 222 16.34 18.71 7.31
CA MET A 222 16.96 18.82 8.64
C MET A 222 15.90 19.03 9.72
N THR A 223 14.92 19.91 9.44
CA THR A 223 13.81 20.16 10.37
C THR A 223 12.92 18.92 10.54
N LEU A 224 12.61 18.20 9.47
CA LEU A 224 11.85 16.94 9.52
C LEU A 224 12.57 15.89 10.36
N GLU A 225 13.87 15.72 10.14
CA GLU A 225 14.71 14.76 10.86
C GLU A 225 14.88 15.12 12.35
N ASP A 226 14.89 16.41 12.71
CA ASP A 226 14.89 16.89 14.11
C ASP A 226 13.59 16.59 14.89
N HIS A 227 12.51 16.24 14.18
CA HIS A 227 11.21 15.83 14.75
C HIS A 227 11.05 14.31 14.87
N TYR A 228 12.00 13.50 14.39
CA TYR A 228 12.08 12.11 14.79
C TYR A 228 12.80 11.99 16.15
N HIS A 229 12.29 11.15 17.04
CA HIS A 229 12.77 11.06 18.42
C HIS A 229 13.95 10.10 18.51
N ALA A 230 15.13 10.61 18.89
CA ALA A 230 16.36 9.83 18.96
C ALA A 230 16.40 8.82 20.13
N ASP A 231 15.50 8.99 21.11
CA ASP A 231 15.26 8.10 22.24
C ASP A 231 14.21 7.01 21.95
N VAL A 232 13.60 7.02 20.77
CA VAL A 232 12.71 5.96 20.26
C VAL A 232 13.52 4.96 19.45
N ALA A 233 13.47 3.68 19.82
CA ALA A 233 14.43 2.67 19.35
C ALA A 233 14.21 2.24 17.88
N TYR A 234 12.96 2.14 17.44
CA TYR A 234 12.57 1.72 16.10
C TYR A 234 11.99 2.87 15.26
N HIS A 235 10.88 3.48 15.67
CA HIS A 235 10.16 4.50 14.87
C HIS A 235 10.87 5.88 14.96
N ASN A 236 12.08 5.94 14.39
CA ASN A 236 12.95 7.11 14.34
C ASN A 236 13.41 7.41 12.90
N ASN A 237 14.31 8.37 12.73
CA ASN A 237 14.79 8.81 11.41
C ASN A 237 15.50 7.71 10.61
N ILE A 238 16.07 6.70 11.27
CA ILE A 238 16.70 5.55 10.59
C ILE A 238 15.62 4.71 9.90
N HIS A 239 14.48 4.47 10.58
CA HIS A 239 13.38 3.71 10.01
C HIS A 239 12.73 4.47 8.85
N ALA A 240 12.41 5.75 9.04
CA ALA A 240 11.92 6.61 7.97
C ALA A 240 12.84 6.61 6.74
N ALA A 241 14.16 6.64 6.95
CA ALA A 241 15.15 6.56 5.87
C ALA A 241 15.10 5.22 5.12
N ASP A 242 14.94 4.09 5.82
CA ASP A 242 14.83 2.75 5.22
C ASP A 242 13.51 2.58 4.45
N VAL A 243 12.38 3.10 4.97
CA VAL A 243 11.09 3.10 4.27
C VAL A 243 11.15 3.97 3.03
N THR A 244 11.70 5.19 3.11
CA THR A 244 11.91 6.06 1.94
C THR A 244 12.79 5.41 0.86
N GLN A 245 13.90 4.75 1.24
CA GLN A 245 14.76 4.04 0.29
C GLN A 245 14.10 2.80 -0.30
N SER A 246 13.36 2.05 0.52
CA SER A 246 12.61 0.86 0.09
C SER A 246 11.49 1.24 -0.89
N THR A 247 10.74 2.31 -0.63
CA THR A 247 9.77 2.90 -1.56
C THR A 247 10.43 3.35 -2.85
N HIS A 248 11.60 4.01 -2.78
CA HIS A 248 12.37 4.39 -3.97
C HIS A 248 12.76 3.17 -4.82
N VAL A 249 13.18 2.05 -4.23
CA VAL A 249 13.49 0.83 -4.99
C VAL A 249 12.23 0.22 -5.59
N LEU A 250 11.12 0.17 -4.85
CA LEU A 250 9.84 -0.36 -5.33
C LEU A 250 9.27 0.46 -6.51
N LEU A 251 9.39 1.79 -6.50
CA LEU A 251 9.02 2.67 -7.61
C LEU A 251 9.84 2.43 -8.89
N SER A 252 11.05 1.87 -8.77
CA SER A 252 11.91 1.50 -9.91
C SER A 252 11.65 0.08 -10.45
N THR A 253 10.56 -0.57 -10.02
CA THR A 253 10.18 -1.88 -10.53
C THR A 253 9.83 -1.83 -12.03
N PRO A 254 10.37 -2.74 -12.88
CA PRO A 254 10.09 -2.73 -14.33
C PRO A 254 8.61 -2.81 -14.71
N ALA A 255 7.79 -3.55 -13.95
CA ALA A 255 6.34 -3.64 -14.19
C ALA A 255 5.56 -2.35 -13.88
N LEU A 256 6.19 -1.40 -13.19
CA LEU A 256 5.66 -0.08 -12.84
C LEU A 256 6.36 1.06 -13.62
N GLU A 257 7.25 0.71 -14.56
CA GLU A 257 7.95 1.68 -15.40
C GLU A 257 6.95 2.52 -16.21
N ALA A 258 7.13 3.84 -16.17
CA ALA A 258 6.23 4.84 -16.77
C ALA A 258 4.75 4.76 -16.33
N VAL A 259 4.41 3.99 -15.28
CA VAL A 259 3.04 3.94 -14.74
C VAL A 259 2.72 5.20 -13.97
N PHE A 260 3.61 5.63 -13.05
CA PHE A 260 3.39 6.80 -12.19
C PHE A 260 3.94 8.10 -12.79
N THR A 261 3.24 9.21 -12.54
CA THR A 261 3.72 10.56 -12.84
C THR A 261 4.73 11.02 -11.80
N ASP A 262 5.55 12.02 -12.14
CA ASP A 262 6.52 12.62 -11.21
C ASP A 262 5.85 13.13 -9.92
N LEU A 263 4.57 13.55 -9.98
CA LEU A 263 3.84 14.07 -8.81
C LEU A 263 3.42 12.94 -7.85
N GLU A 264 3.09 11.77 -8.39
CA GLU A 264 2.79 10.56 -7.61
C GLU A 264 4.08 9.98 -7.01
N ILE A 265 5.18 9.97 -7.77
CA ILE A 265 6.52 9.60 -7.29
C ILE A 265 6.96 10.53 -6.15
N LEU A 266 6.83 11.85 -6.32
CA LEU A 266 7.09 12.84 -5.28
C LEU A 266 6.22 12.61 -4.04
N ALA A 267 4.92 12.35 -4.23
CA ALA A 267 3.99 12.11 -3.13
C ALA A 267 4.33 10.84 -2.34
N ALA A 268 4.68 9.72 -3.00
CA ALA A 268 5.03 8.47 -2.33
C ALA A 268 6.33 8.56 -1.54
N ILE A 269 7.37 9.18 -2.13
CA ILE A 269 8.67 9.39 -1.45
C ILE A 269 8.52 10.36 -0.28
N PHE A 270 7.76 11.44 -0.44
CA PHE A 270 7.47 12.38 0.64
C PHE A 270 6.62 11.75 1.76
N ALA A 271 5.59 10.97 1.41
CA ALA A 271 4.77 10.25 2.38
C ALA A 271 5.64 9.30 3.23
N SER A 272 6.49 8.49 2.59
CA SER A 272 7.44 7.59 3.27
C SER A 272 8.37 8.35 4.23
N ALA A 273 8.83 9.54 3.86
CA ALA A 273 9.72 10.34 4.71
C ALA A 273 9.03 10.94 5.96
N ILE A 274 7.71 11.17 5.90
CA ILE A 274 6.95 11.75 7.01
C ILE A 274 6.08 10.75 7.78
N HIS A 275 6.00 9.48 7.35
CA HIS A 275 4.93 8.58 7.80
C HIS A 275 4.87 8.35 9.32
N ASP A 276 6.01 8.50 10.01
CA ASP A 276 6.19 8.30 11.45
C ASP A 276 6.74 9.54 12.20
N VAL A 277 6.72 10.73 11.58
CA VAL A 277 7.36 11.91 12.20
C VAL A 277 6.70 12.27 13.54
N ASP A 278 7.51 12.49 14.59
CA ASP A 278 7.04 12.76 15.97
C ASP A 278 6.36 11.54 16.64
N HIS A 279 6.70 10.30 16.23
CA HIS A 279 6.23 9.07 16.88
C HIS A 279 6.76 8.93 18.33
N PRO A 280 5.89 8.75 19.35
CA PRO A 280 6.24 8.79 20.77
C PRO A 280 6.81 7.47 21.33
N GLY A 281 7.06 6.48 20.48
CA GLY A 281 7.54 5.15 20.86
C GLY A 281 6.48 4.26 21.54
N VAL A 282 5.20 4.48 21.24
CA VAL A 282 4.06 3.72 21.78
C VAL A 282 2.92 3.65 20.78
N SER A 283 2.19 2.53 20.78
CA SER A 283 1.09 2.24 19.85
C SER A 283 -0.14 3.15 19.99
N ASN A 284 -0.94 3.23 18.91
CA ASN A 284 -2.29 3.83 18.90
C ASN A 284 -3.14 3.34 20.10
N GLN A 285 -3.14 2.03 20.40
CA GLN A 285 -3.94 1.47 21.50
C GLN A 285 -3.47 1.96 22.88
N PHE A 286 -2.16 2.11 23.09
CA PHE A 286 -1.62 2.69 24.33
C PHE A 286 -2.07 4.16 24.49
N LEU A 287 -2.04 4.95 23.42
CA LEU A 287 -2.47 6.35 23.41
C LEU A 287 -3.97 6.50 23.74
N ILE A 288 -4.81 5.59 23.25
CA ILE A 288 -6.25 5.52 23.55
C ILE A 288 -6.46 5.10 25.01
N ASN A 289 -5.86 4.00 25.45
CA ASN A 289 -6.01 3.48 26.82
C ASN A 289 -5.56 4.49 27.89
N THR A 290 -4.58 5.34 27.57
CA THR A 290 -4.07 6.39 28.48
C THR A 290 -4.82 7.72 28.36
N ASN A 291 -5.85 7.84 27.52
CA ASN A 291 -6.60 9.07 27.25
C ASN A 291 -5.67 10.25 26.87
N SER A 292 -4.67 9.97 26.03
CA SER A 292 -3.67 10.97 25.62
C SER A 292 -4.29 12.13 24.84
N GLU A 293 -3.62 13.29 24.84
CA GLU A 293 -4.07 14.47 24.07
C GLU A 293 -4.22 14.17 22.58
N LEU A 294 -3.37 13.29 22.02
CA LEU A 294 -3.45 12.85 20.62
C LEU A 294 -4.70 12.00 20.37
N ALA A 295 -4.99 11.01 21.23
CA ALA A 295 -6.18 10.16 21.09
C ALA A 295 -7.47 10.99 21.17
N LEU A 296 -7.54 11.94 22.11
CA LEU A 296 -8.64 12.89 22.22
C LEU A 296 -8.75 13.83 21.01
N MET A 297 -7.63 14.26 20.42
CA MET A 297 -7.60 15.13 19.24
C MET A 297 -8.09 14.42 17.97
N TYR A 298 -7.71 13.15 17.81
CA TYR A 298 -8.01 12.35 16.62
C TYR A 298 -9.17 11.37 16.80
N ASN A 299 -9.87 11.43 17.94
CA ASN A 299 -11.07 10.65 18.26
C ASN A 299 -10.84 9.14 18.08
N ASP A 300 -9.74 8.64 18.64
CA ASP A 300 -9.32 7.24 18.64
C ASP A 300 -9.12 6.58 17.24
N SER A 301 -9.17 7.36 16.16
CA SER A 301 -9.10 6.85 14.78
C SER A 301 -7.78 7.21 14.09
N SER A 302 -6.92 6.20 13.87
CA SER A 302 -5.62 6.34 13.20
C SER A 302 -4.82 7.52 13.79
N VAL A 303 -4.64 7.46 15.12
CA VAL A 303 -4.25 8.61 15.96
C VAL A 303 -2.86 9.12 15.60
N LEU A 304 -1.91 8.19 15.49
CA LEU A 304 -0.53 8.44 15.09
C LEU A 304 -0.44 8.91 13.64
N GLU A 305 -1.11 8.23 12.71
CA GLU A 305 -1.01 8.49 11.28
C GLU A 305 -1.58 9.88 10.91
N ASN A 306 -2.64 10.31 11.60
CA ASN A 306 -3.13 11.69 11.51
C ASN A 306 -2.16 12.72 12.13
N HIS A 307 -1.45 12.36 13.22
CA HIS A 307 -0.43 13.21 13.86
C HIS A 307 0.79 13.40 12.95
N HIS A 308 1.32 12.31 12.38
CA HIS A 308 2.44 12.31 11.44
C HIS A 308 2.14 13.20 10.22
N LEU A 309 0.94 13.08 9.65
CA LEU A 309 0.44 13.98 8.61
C LEU A 309 0.35 15.44 9.07
N ALA A 310 -0.18 15.70 10.27
CA ALA A 310 -0.33 17.05 10.80
C ALA A 310 1.05 17.73 10.99
N VAL A 311 2.01 17.03 11.58
CA VAL A 311 3.39 17.49 11.77
C VAL A 311 4.10 17.68 10.43
N GLY A 312 4.18 16.65 9.58
CA GLY A 312 4.91 16.71 8.30
C GLY A 312 4.45 17.84 7.38
N PHE A 313 3.13 18.11 7.32
CA PHE A 313 2.59 19.26 6.60
C PHE A 313 2.70 20.60 7.35
N LYS A 314 2.76 20.60 8.69
CA LYS A 314 2.97 21.82 9.47
C LYS A 314 4.39 22.35 9.31
N LEU A 315 5.40 21.47 9.23
CA LEU A 315 6.80 21.85 9.03
C LEU A 315 7.04 22.65 7.74
N LEU A 316 6.24 22.42 6.68
CA LEU A 316 6.29 23.21 5.44
C LEU A 316 5.94 24.70 5.63
N GLN A 317 5.38 25.09 6.78
CA GLN A 317 5.02 26.46 7.12
C GLN A 317 6.10 27.19 7.94
N GLU A 318 7.17 26.50 8.33
CA GLU A 318 8.30 27.12 8.99
C GLU A 318 9.17 27.91 8.00
N GLU A 319 10.05 28.77 8.52
CA GLU A 319 10.88 29.64 7.70
C GLU A 319 11.79 28.82 6.77
N ASN A 320 11.73 29.12 5.46
CA ASN A 320 12.47 28.42 4.41
C ASN A 320 12.20 26.89 4.32
N CYS A 321 11.01 26.43 4.72
CA CYS A 321 10.66 25.00 4.69
C CYS A 321 9.66 24.58 3.59
N ASP A 322 9.07 25.52 2.83
CA ASP A 322 8.07 25.18 1.80
C ASP A 322 8.69 24.61 0.52
N ILE A 323 9.03 23.31 0.54
CA ILE A 323 9.54 22.58 -0.64
C ILE A 323 8.52 22.45 -1.78
N PHE A 324 7.26 22.82 -1.54
CA PHE A 324 6.19 22.80 -2.54
C PHE A 324 5.77 24.20 -3.01
N GLN A 325 6.53 25.26 -2.67
CA GLN A 325 6.23 26.65 -3.02
C GLN A 325 6.01 26.89 -4.52
N ASN A 326 6.72 26.17 -5.39
CA ASN A 326 6.66 26.31 -6.85
C ASN A 326 5.67 25.38 -7.55
N LEU A 327 4.92 24.54 -6.81
CA LEU A 327 3.83 23.74 -7.35
C LEU A 327 2.58 24.60 -7.58
N THR A 328 1.83 24.32 -8.65
CA THR A 328 0.51 24.95 -8.87
C THR A 328 -0.49 24.57 -7.78
N LYS A 329 -1.53 25.39 -7.55
CA LYS A 329 -2.60 25.09 -6.57
C LYS A 329 -3.19 23.69 -6.76
N LYS A 330 -3.44 23.28 -8.02
CA LYS A 330 -3.96 21.93 -8.36
C LYS A 330 -2.96 20.84 -7.98
N GLN A 331 -1.67 20.99 -8.33
CA GLN A 331 -0.63 20.03 -7.93
C GLN A 331 -0.48 19.91 -6.41
N ARG A 332 -0.50 21.03 -5.66
CA ARG A 332 -0.44 20.99 -4.18
C ARG A 332 -1.65 20.29 -3.57
N GLN A 333 -2.84 20.48 -4.14
CA GLN A 333 -4.05 19.80 -3.70
C GLN A 333 -3.99 18.29 -4.00
N SER A 334 -3.60 17.90 -5.21
CA SER A 334 -3.42 16.49 -5.59
C SER A 334 -2.35 15.79 -4.75
N LEU A 335 -1.17 16.40 -4.60
CA LEU A 335 -0.09 15.88 -3.75
C LEU A 335 -0.55 15.73 -2.30
N ARG A 336 -1.20 16.75 -1.73
CA ARG A 336 -1.72 16.66 -0.36
C ARG A 336 -2.72 15.52 -0.20
N LYS A 337 -3.63 15.32 -1.16
CA LYS A 337 -4.56 14.19 -1.11
C LYS A 337 -3.81 12.85 -1.16
N MET A 338 -2.89 12.66 -2.11
CA MET A 338 -2.16 11.40 -2.25
C MET A 338 -1.34 11.07 -1.01
N VAL A 339 -0.64 12.04 -0.42
CA VAL A 339 0.14 11.84 0.81
C VAL A 339 -0.76 11.47 1.99
N ILE A 340 -1.94 12.10 2.13
CA ILE A 340 -2.92 11.74 3.18
C ILE A 340 -3.43 10.31 2.96
N ASP A 341 -3.83 9.97 1.73
CA ASP A 341 -4.31 8.63 1.39
C ASP A 341 -3.23 7.56 1.67
N ILE A 342 -1.95 7.87 1.43
CA ILE A 342 -0.80 6.95 1.64
C ILE A 342 -0.45 6.79 3.13
N VAL A 343 -0.28 7.87 3.90
CA VAL A 343 0.11 7.75 5.32
C VAL A 343 -1.03 7.17 6.17
N LEU A 344 -2.31 7.47 5.87
CA LEU A 344 -3.42 6.79 6.56
C LEU A 344 -3.52 5.29 6.23
N ALA A 345 -2.79 4.80 5.23
CA ALA A 345 -2.72 3.38 4.90
C ALA A 345 -1.64 2.63 5.68
N THR A 346 -0.67 3.30 6.32
CA THR A 346 0.34 2.62 7.17
C THR A 346 -0.22 2.20 8.53
N ASP A 347 -1.41 2.71 8.92
CA ASP A 347 -2.15 2.20 10.08
C ASP A 347 -2.39 0.68 9.93
N MET A 348 -1.72 -0.10 10.78
CA MET A 348 -1.76 -1.56 10.74
C MET A 348 -3.17 -2.16 10.93
N SER A 349 -4.14 -1.42 11.48
CA SER A 349 -5.55 -1.85 11.51
C SER A 349 -6.19 -1.93 10.12
N LYS A 350 -5.62 -1.25 9.12
CA LYS A 350 -6.08 -1.22 7.72
C LYS A 350 -5.49 -2.34 6.87
N HIS A 351 -4.47 -3.06 7.36
CA HIS A 351 -3.69 -4.05 6.60
C HIS A 351 -4.57 -5.10 5.87
N MET A 352 -5.62 -5.62 6.52
CA MET A 352 -6.50 -6.63 5.91
C MET A 352 -7.33 -6.08 4.74
N ASN A 353 -7.73 -4.80 4.79
CA ASN A 353 -8.44 -4.15 3.70
C ASN A 353 -7.50 -3.94 2.51
N LEU A 354 -6.31 -3.40 2.75
CA LEU A 354 -5.28 -3.21 1.71
C LEU A 354 -4.93 -4.53 1.00
N LEU A 355 -4.81 -5.63 1.75
CA LEU A 355 -4.57 -6.97 1.22
C LEU A 355 -5.75 -7.50 0.39
N ALA A 356 -6.99 -7.29 0.82
CA ALA A 356 -8.19 -7.69 0.06
C ALA A 356 -8.32 -6.90 -1.25
N ASP A 357 -8.11 -5.58 -1.17
CA ASP A 357 -8.12 -4.67 -2.32
C ASP A 357 -7.03 -5.07 -3.32
N LEU A 358 -5.80 -5.33 -2.84
CA LEU A 358 -4.68 -5.75 -3.68
C LEU A 358 -4.95 -7.11 -4.37
N LYS A 359 -5.51 -8.10 -3.67
CA LYS A 359 -5.91 -9.38 -4.28
C LYS A 359 -6.88 -9.16 -5.44
N THR A 360 -7.94 -8.40 -5.18
CA THR A 360 -8.95 -8.04 -6.20
C THR A 360 -8.32 -7.31 -7.40
N MET A 361 -7.36 -6.41 -7.15
CA MET A 361 -6.62 -5.75 -8.23
C MET A 361 -5.83 -6.75 -9.07
N VAL A 362 -5.11 -7.71 -8.47
CA VAL A 362 -4.29 -8.65 -9.24
C VAL A 362 -5.11 -9.67 -10.03
N GLU A 363 -6.31 -10.00 -9.56
CA GLU A 363 -7.27 -10.85 -10.29
C GLU A 363 -7.88 -10.12 -11.49
N THR A 364 -8.15 -8.82 -11.36
CA THR A 364 -8.91 -8.03 -12.36
C THR A 364 -8.05 -7.25 -13.36
N LYS A 365 -6.85 -6.79 -12.99
CA LYS A 365 -6.04 -5.92 -13.86
C LYS A 365 -5.29 -6.69 -14.94
N LYS A 366 -5.24 -6.07 -16.11
CA LYS A 366 -4.53 -6.58 -17.30
C LYS A 366 -3.11 -6.03 -17.32
N VAL A 367 -2.18 -6.90 -17.68
CA VAL A 367 -0.80 -6.54 -18.00
C VAL A 367 -0.70 -6.28 -19.50
N THR A 368 0.08 -5.28 -19.92
CA THR A 368 0.36 -5.05 -21.35
C THR A 368 1.14 -6.21 -21.97
N SER A 369 1.24 -6.25 -23.30
CA SER A 369 2.16 -7.14 -24.01
C SER A 369 3.64 -6.90 -23.64
N SER A 370 3.98 -5.75 -23.06
CA SER A 370 5.32 -5.42 -22.56
C SER A 370 5.57 -5.78 -21.09
N GLY A 371 4.59 -6.34 -20.38
CA GLY A 371 4.75 -6.70 -18.95
C GLY A 371 4.43 -5.58 -17.95
N VAL A 372 3.96 -4.42 -18.42
CA VAL A 372 3.65 -3.25 -17.59
C VAL A 372 2.20 -3.31 -17.09
N LEU A 373 1.96 -2.85 -15.87
CA LEU A 373 0.63 -2.81 -15.25
C LEU A 373 -0.21 -1.64 -15.80
N LEU A 374 -1.43 -1.91 -16.28
CA LEU A 374 -2.37 -0.85 -16.67
C LEU A 374 -3.20 -0.41 -15.46
N LEU A 375 -3.06 0.86 -15.08
CA LEU A 375 -3.81 1.53 -14.01
C LEU A 375 -4.55 2.73 -14.58
N ASP A 376 -5.83 2.52 -14.91
CA ASP A 376 -6.61 3.42 -15.78
C ASP A 376 -7.15 4.66 -15.06
N ASN A 377 -7.26 4.63 -13.73
CA ASN A 377 -7.88 5.68 -12.92
C ASN A 377 -7.11 5.95 -11.62
N TYR A 378 -7.40 7.08 -10.95
CA TYR A 378 -6.74 7.46 -9.69
C TYR A 378 -6.87 6.40 -8.60
N SER A 379 -8.05 5.76 -8.45
CA SER A 379 -8.30 4.77 -7.40
C SER A 379 -7.36 3.58 -7.51
N ASP A 380 -7.15 3.06 -8.73
CA ASP A 380 -6.19 1.98 -8.97
C ASP A 380 -4.76 2.41 -8.61
N ARG A 381 -4.40 3.65 -8.96
CA ARG A 381 -3.04 4.19 -8.81
C ARG A 381 -2.69 4.46 -7.36
N ILE A 382 -3.58 5.11 -6.62
CA ILE A 382 -3.37 5.39 -5.20
C ILE A 382 -3.32 4.10 -4.38
N GLN A 383 -4.14 3.11 -4.73
CA GLN A 383 -4.17 1.82 -4.06
C GLN A 383 -2.84 1.05 -4.21
N VAL A 384 -2.19 1.13 -5.39
CA VAL A 384 -0.82 0.58 -5.56
C VAL A 384 0.19 1.36 -4.73
N LEU A 385 0.11 2.70 -4.68
CA LEU A 385 1.05 3.51 -3.88
C LEU A 385 0.88 3.28 -2.37
N GLN A 386 -0.35 3.13 -1.88
CA GLN A 386 -0.67 2.75 -0.51
C GLN A 386 -0.02 1.40 -0.15
N ASN A 387 -0.30 0.36 -0.94
CA ASN A 387 0.29 -0.97 -0.74
C ASN A 387 1.83 -0.97 -0.86
N MET A 388 2.39 -0.12 -1.73
CA MET A 388 3.83 0.02 -1.90
C MET A 388 4.51 0.58 -0.65
N VAL A 389 4.00 1.68 -0.08
CA VAL A 389 4.58 2.28 1.13
C VAL A 389 4.33 1.37 2.34
N HIS A 390 3.13 0.78 2.47
CA HIS A 390 2.80 -0.20 3.52
C HIS A 390 3.79 -1.39 3.57
N CYS A 391 4.34 -1.78 2.43
CA CYS A 391 5.31 -2.89 2.36
C CYS A 391 6.77 -2.44 2.17
N ALA A 392 7.03 -1.15 2.04
CA ALA A 392 8.32 -0.55 2.36
C ALA A 392 8.50 -0.46 3.89
N ASP A 393 7.45 -0.13 4.63
CA ASP A 393 7.37 -0.17 6.09
C ASP A 393 7.56 -1.60 6.62
N LEU A 394 6.69 -2.55 6.23
CA LEU A 394 6.82 -3.97 6.60
C LEU A 394 8.00 -4.72 5.94
N SER A 395 8.98 -4.03 5.36
CA SER A 395 10.03 -4.63 4.54
C SER A 395 11.12 -5.38 5.31
N ASN A 396 11.30 -5.10 6.61
CA ASN A 396 12.46 -5.55 7.39
C ASN A 396 12.76 -7.06 7.32
N PRO A 397 11.76 -7.97 7.42
CA PRO A 397 11.99 -9.42 7.33
C PRO A 397 12.43 -9.92 5.93
N THR A 398 12.44 -9.04 4.92
CA THR A 398 12.89 -9.33 3.55
C THR A 398 14.27 -8.72 3.23
N LYS A 399 14.79 -7.87 4.12
CA LYS A 399 16.16 -7.33 4.04
C LYS A 399 17.18 -8.45 4.37
N PRO A 400 18.46 -8.31 3.98
CA PRO A 400 19.50 -9.25 4.40
C PRO A 400 19.50 -9.48 5.93
N LEU A 401 19.69 -10.72 6.36
CA LEU A 401 19.56 -11.16 7.77
C LEU A 401 20.31 -10.28 8.80
N GLN A 402 21.43 -9.66 8.42
CA GLN A 402 22.19 -8.74 9.28
C GLN A 402 21.47 -7.41 9.55
N LEU A 403 20.68 -6.91 8.60
CA LEU A 403 19.82 -5.73 8.78
C LEU A 403 18.54 -6.13 9.52
N TYR A 404 17.92 -7.24 9.11
CA TYR A 404 16.70 -7.75 9.74
C TYR A 404 16.87 -7.93 11.26
N ARG A 405 17.97 -8.56 11.71
CA ARG A 405 18.25 -8.72 13.15
C ARG A 405 18.31 -7.39 13.90
N GLN A 406 19.02 -6.38 13.37
CA GLN A 406 19.08 -5.06 14.00
C GLN A 406 17.71 -4.38 14.06
N TRP A 407 16.84 -4.60 13.05
CA TRP A 407 15.46 -4.14 13.10
C TRP A 407 14.62 -4.88 14.13
N THR A 408 14.76 -6.20 14.25
CA THR A 408 14.13 -7.02 15.29
C THR A 408 14.54 -6.54 16.69
N ASP A 409 15.83 -6.32 16.93
CA ASP A 409 16.33 -5.90 18.25
C ASP A 409 15.72 -4.54 18.64
N ARG A 410 15.64 -3.59 17.70
CA ARG A 410 15.06 -2.25 17.88
C ARG A 410 13.55 -2.26 18.16
N ILE A 411 12.76 -3.01 17.40
CA ILE A 411 11.30 -3.06 17.63
C ILE A 411 10.98 -3.75 18.96
N MET A 412 11.77 -4.76 19.34
CA MET A 412 11.62 -5.40 20.65
C MET A 412 12.01 -4.46 21.80
N GLU A 413 13.09 -3.68 21.67
CA GLU A 413 13.45 -2.64 22.63
C GLU A 413 12.32 -1.61 22.81
N GLU A 414 11.69 -1.18 21.72
CA GLU A 414 10.57 -0.23 21.79
C GLU A 414 9.32 -0.83 22.44
N PHE A 415 8.95 -2.07 22.09
CA PHE A 415 7.85 -2.78 22.76
C PHE A 415 8.12 -2.96 24.27
N PHE A 416 9.36 -3.27 24.67
CA PHE A 416 9.73 -3.35 26.07
C PHE A 416 9.68 -1.99 26.78
N SER A 417 10.00 -0.89 26.08
CA SER A 417 9.82 0.48 26.57
C SER A 417 8.33 0.80 26.78
N GLN A 418 7.43 0.39 25.87
CA GLN A 418 5.99 0.49 26.10
C GLN A 418 5.55 -0.34 27.31
N GLY A 419 6.01 -1.58 27.44
CA GLY A 419 5.62 -2.45 28.56
C GLY A 419 6.11 -1.97 29.93
N ASP A 420 7.28 -1.33 29.97
CA ASP A 420 7.75 -0.63 31.17
C ASP A 420 6.84 0.58 31.50
N ARG A 421 6.48 1.39 30.50
CA ARG A 421 5.53 2.53 30.64
C ARG A 421 4.11 2.09 31.06
N GLU A 422 3.66 0.91 30.65
CA GLU A 422 2.38 0.30 31.06
C GLU A 422 2.45 -0.16 32.53
N ARG A 423 3.53 -0.86 32.91
CA ARG A 423 3.76 -1.34 34.27
C ARG A 423 3.83 -0.19 35.28
N GLU A 424 4.51 0.90 34.93
CA GLU A 424 4.58 2.14 35.74
C GLU A 424 3.22 2.79 35.98
N ARG A 425 2.29 2.67 35.02
CA ARG A 425 0.92 3.19 35.10
C ARG A 425 -0.05 2.23 35.80
N GLY A 426 0.40 1.03 36.18
CA GLY A 426 -0.47 -0.01 36.74
C GLY A 426 -1.46 -0.60 35.71
N MET A 427 -1.12 -0.51 34.42
CA MET A 427 -1.90 -1.10 33.33
C MET A 427 -1.56 -2.59 33.17
N GLU A 428 -2.46 -3.35 32.55
CA GLU A 428 -2.10 -4.66 32.00
C GLU A 428 -1.05 -4.45 30.90
N ILE A 429 0.04 -5.22 30.95
CA ILE A 429 1.12 -5.10 29.97
C ILE A 429 0.65 -5.74 28.66
N SER A 430 0.74 -4.97 27.57
CA SER A 430 0.32 -5.42 26.25
C SER A 430 1.08 -6.70 25.83
N PRO A 431 0.46 -7.58 25.03
CA PRO A 431 1.16 -8.66 24.36
C PRO A 431 2.44 -8.14 23.69
N MET A 432 3.48 -8.97 23.70
CA MET A 432 4.84 -8.63 23.23
C MET A 432 5.63 -7.59 24.03
N CYS A 433 5.01 -6.84 24.94
CA CYS A 433 5.66 -5.71 25.61
C CYS A 433 6.35 -6.10 26.94
N ASP A 434 6.09 -7.27 27.52
CA ASP A 434 6.78 -7.71 28.75
C ASP A 434 8.11 -8.43 28.48
N LYS A 435 9.23 -7.72 28.68
CA LYS A 435 10.61 -8.26 28.58
C LYS A 435 10.90 -9.48 29.47
N HIS A 436 10.07 -9.75 30.49
CA HIS A 436 10.24 -10.90 31.38
C HIS A 436 9.52 -12.17 30.89
N ASN A 437 8.63 -12.06 29.91
CA ASN A 437 7.81 -13.16 29.38
C ASN A 437 7.86 -13.28 27.84
N ALA A 438 8.34 -12.24 27.14
CA ALA A 438 8.45 -12.22 25.69
C ALA A 438 9.54 -13.18 25.18
N SER A 439 9.13 -14.25 24.51
CA SER A 439 10.03 -15.15 23.80
C SER A 439 10.31 -14.60 22.41
N VAL A 440 11.28 -13.69 22.28
CA VAL A 440 11.64 -13.00 21.02
C VAL A 440 11.68 -13.96 19.83
N GLU A 441 12.34 -15.10 19.97
CA GLU A 441 12.41 -16.14 18.93
C GLU A 441 11.04 -16.68 18.54
N LYS A 442 10.18 -17.03 19.51
CA LYS A 442 8.78 -17.48 19.32
C LYS A 442 7.81 -16.36 18.97
N SER A 443 8.28 -15.12 18.89
CA SER A 443 7.50 -13.95 18.49
C SER A 443 7.99 -13.30 17.20
N GLN A 444 9.20 -13.65 16.75
CA GLN A 444 9.60 -13.58 15.33
C GLN A 444 9.07 -14.80 14.57
N VAL A 445 9.23 -16.04 15.09
CA VAL A 445 8.25 -17.17 15.04
C VAL A 445 6.97 -16.71 15.77
N GLY A 446 5.82 -17.38 15.81
CA GLY A 446 4.59 -16.76 16.35
C GLY A 446 3.99 -15.64 15.48
N SER A 447 4.70 -14.53 15.24
CA SER A 447 4.56 -13.75 13.99
C SER A 447 4.97 -14.58 12.77
N SER A 448 5.86 -15.56 12.97
CA SER A 448 5.97 -16.80 12.16
C SER A 448 5.44 -18.04 12.91
N ILE A 449 4.15 -17.98 13.27
CA ILE A 449 3.17 -18.91 13.88
C ILE A 449 3.59 -20.39 14.20
N PRO A 450 3.13 -21.00 15.32
CA PRO A 450 3.39 -22.42 15.67
C PRO A 450 3.05 -23.45 14.57
N GLU A 451 3.77 -24.57 14.61
CA GLU A 451 3.83 -25.62 13.56
C GLU A 451 2.49 -26.28 13.15
N GLU A 452 1.46 -26.25 14.00
CA GLU A 452 0.12 -26.81 13.70
C GLU A 452 -0.86 -25.75 13.14
N THR A 453 -0.41 -24.50 12.99
CA THR A 453 -1.16 -23.37 12.42
C THR A 453 -0.32 -22.73 11.32
N MET A 454 -0.37 -23.31 10.12
CA MET A 454 0.52 -22.96 9.01
C MET A 454 0.11 -21.65 8.28
N GLU A 455 -0.05 -20.54 9.01
CA GLU A 455 -0.64 -19.29 8.53
C GLU A 455 0.33 -18.16 8.15
N LEU A 456 1.66 -18.36 8.23
CA LEU A 456 2.60 -17.53 7.45
C LEU A 456 2.27 -17.55 5.95
N ARG A 457 1.67 -18.65 5.50
CA ARG A 457 1.08 -18.81 4.17
C ARG A 457 -0.12 -17.88 3.89
N PHE A 458 -0.63 -17.17 4.90
CA PHE A 458 -1.77 -16.27 4.81
C PHE A 458 -1.44 -14.78 5.03
N TYR A 459 -0.41 -14.43 5.79
CA TYR A 459 -0.07 -13.02 6.05
C TYR A 459 0.84 -12.38 4.99
N LEU A 460 1.95 -13.04 4.62
CA LEU A 460 2.88 -12.52 3.60
C LEU A 460 2.73 -13.24 2.25
N LEU A 461 2.45 -14.54 2.23
CA LEU A 461 2.34 -15.24 0.95
C LEU A 461 1.18 -14.74 0.07
N PRO A 462 -0.05 -14.41 0.50
CA PRO A 462 -1.06 -13.90 -0.43
C PRO A 462 -0.74 -12.50 -0.97
N TYR A 463 0.05 -11.71 -0.24
CA TYR A 463 0.64 -10.47 -0.72
C TYR A 463 1.70 -10.73 -1.82
N TYR A 464 2.43 -11.85 -1.73
CA TYR A 464 3.51 -12.26 -2.65
C TYR A 464 3.18 -13.38 -3.67
N GLU A 465 1.99 -14.00 -3.64
CA GLU A 465 1.62 -15.15 -4.49
C GLU A 465 0.69 -14.81 -5.65
N SER A 466 0.11 -13.62 -5.63
CA SER A 466 -0.64 -13.07 -6.76
C SER A 466 0.29 -12.91 -8.00
N LYS A 467 -0.23 -12.67 -9.21
CA LYS A 467 0.59 -12.53 -10.45
C LYS A 467 1.75 -11.52 -10.35
N ILE A 468 1.67 -10.58 -9.41
CA ILE A 468 2.73 -9.64 -9.02
C ILE A 468 4.04 -10.36 -8.59
N LYS A 469 3.99 -11.64 -8.18
CA LYS A 469 5.15 -12.51 -7.85
C LYS A 469 6.26 -12.48 -8.89
N ARG A 470 5.93 -12.42 -10.19
CA ARG A 470 6.93 -12.36 -11.28
C ARG A 470 7.39 -10.95 -11.66
N LEU A 471 6.62 -9.92 -11.29
CA LEU A 471 6.71 -8.60 -11.89
C LEU A 471 7.26 -7.52 -10.95
N ILE A 472 7.06 -7.68 -9.63
CA ILE A 472 7.49 -6.69 -8.63
C ILE A 472 8.35 -7.33 -7.53
N ILE A 473 8.03 -8.54 -7.06
CA ILE A 473 8.50 -8.98 -5.72
C ILE A 473 9.31 -10.28 -5.67
N SER A 474 9.60 -10.93 -6.82
CA SER A 474 10.43 -12.14 -6.86
C SER A 474 11.77 -12.01 -6.10
N PRO A 475 12.55 -10.90 -6.22
CA PRO A 475 13.85 -10.80 -5.56
C PRO A 475 13.81 -10.67 -4.03
N MET A 476 12.65 -10.34 -3.46
CA MET A 476 12.49 -10.16 -2.01
C MET A 476 12.07 -11.47 -1.33
N CYS A 477 11.20 -12.25 -2.01
CA CYS A 477 10.70 -13.53 -1.51
C CYS A 477 11.83 -14.55 -1.30
N ASP A 478 12.77 -14.62 -2.26
CA ASP A 478 13.92 -15.53 -2.19
C ASP A 478 14.85 -15.19 -1.00
N LYS A 479 15.00 -13.89 -0.69
CA LYS A 479 15.78 -13.41 0.48
C LYS A 479 15.06 -13.66 1.81
N HIS A 480 13.74 -13.52 1.84
CA HIS A 480 12.94 -13.82 3.04
C HIS A 480 13.01 -15.30 3.41
N ASN A 481 12.72 -16.20 2.46
CA ASN A 481 12.78 -17.65 2.69
C ASN A 481 14.17 -18.09 3.19
N ALA A 482 15.25 -17.61 2.54
CA ALA A 482 16.62 -17.89 2.96
C ALA A 482 17.02 -17.29 4.32
N SER A 483 16.27 -16.31 4.84
CA SER A 483 16.49 -15.71 6.17
C SER A 483 15.72 -16.47 7.26
N VAL A 484 14.50 -16.93 6.96
CA VAL A 484 13.69 -17.78 7.85
C VAL A 484 14.34 -19.17 8.01
N GLU A 485 14.81 -19.80 6.93
CA GLU A 485 15.53 -21.08 7.03
C GLU A 485 16.78 -20.96 7.92
N LYS A 486 17.51 -19.85 7.85
CA LYS A 486 18.70 -19.59 8.67
C LYS A 486 18.39 -19.26 10.13
N SER A 487 17.21 -18.74 10.45
CA SER A 487 16.81 -18.56 11.86
C SER A 487 16.42 -19.90 12.49
N GLN A 488 15.76 -20.79 11.76
CA GLN A 488 15.35 -22.11 12.26
C GLN A 488 16.53 -23.07 12.51
N VAL A 489 17.57 -23.04 11.67
CA VAL A 489 18.79 -23.88 11.81
C VAL A 489 19.61 -23.55 13.07
N GLY A 490 19.35 -22.42 13.74
CA GLY A 490 19.97 -22.08 15.02
C GLY A 490 19.44 -22.88 16.22
N SER A 491 18.31 -23.57 16.08
CA SER A 491 17.68 -24.33 17.17
C SER A 491 18.11 -25.80 17.17
N SER A 492 18.66 -26.26 18.29
CA SER A 492 18.94 -27.68 18.53
C SER A 492 17.65 -28.42 18.90
N ILE A 493 16.84 -28.75 17.89
CA ILE A 493 15.67 -29.62 18.03
C ILE A 493 16.16 -31.07 18.25
N PRO A 494 15.66 -31.82 19.26
CA PRO A 494 16.06 -33.20 19.51
C PRO A 494 15.81 -34.12 18.30
N GLU A 495 16.66 -35.13 18.11
CA GLU A 495 16.71 -36.02 16.93
C GLU A 495 15.48 -36.97 16.72
N GLY A 496 14.32 -36.66 17.29
CA GLY A 496 13.08 -37.43 17.16
C GLY A 496 12.22 -37.11 15.94
N THR A 497 12.45 -35.99 15.24
CA THR A 497 11.58 -35.50 14.13
C THR A 497 12.18 -35.66 12.73
N MET A 498 13.25 -36.47 12.57
CA MET A 498 14.01 -36.53 11.31
C MET A 498 13.44 -37.47 10.23
N GLU A 499 12.32 -38.17 10.44
CA GLU A 499 11.78 -39.13 9.45
C GLU A 499 10.82 -38.53 8.40
N LEU A 500 10.24 -37.35 8.63
CA LEU A 500 9.26 -36.75 7.68
C LEU A 500 9.89 -36.04 6.47
N ARG A 501 11.21 -35.82 6.46
CA ARG A 501 11.91 -35.08 5.37
C ARG A 501 11.96 -35.83 4.02
N PHE A 502 11.74 -37.15 3.98
CA PHE A 502 12.00 -37.94 2.77
C PHE A 502 10.79 -38.24 1.87
N TYR A 503 9.55 -37.99 2.29
CA TYR A 503 8.37 -38.43 1.53
C TYR A 503 7.61 -37.32 0.75
N LEU A 504 7.77 -36.04 1.09
CA LEU A 504 6.95 -34.97 0.51
C LEU A 504 7.61 -34.19 -0.65
N LEU A 505 8.94 -34.04 -0.66
CA LEU A 505 9.64 -33.30 -1.73
C LEU A 505 9.38 -33.88 -3.14
N PRO A 506 9.48 -35.21 -3.37
CA PRO A 506 9.22 -35.80 -4.69
C PRO A 506 7.75 -35.68 -5.14
N TYR A 507 6.82 -35.59 -4.19
CA TYR A 507 5.38 -35.49 -4.48
C TYR A 507 5.01 -34.13 -5.08
N TYR A 508 5.64 -33.04 -4.60
CA TYR A 508 5.35 -31.69 -5.10
C TYR A 508 6.10 -31.31 -6.37
N GLU A 509 7.34 -31.79 -6.60
CA GLU A 509 8.03 -31.61 -7.89
C GLU A 509 7.19 -32.16 -9.07
N SER A 510 6.53 -33.30 -8.86
CA SER A 510 5.67 -33.96 -9.85
C SER A 510 4.45 -33.11 -10.25
N LYS A 511 3.89 -32.33 -9.33
CA LYS A 511 2.77 -31.40 -9.60
C LYS A 511 3.24 -30.12 -10.27
N ILE A 512 4.35 -29.53 -9.84
CA ILE A 512 4.88 -28.27 -10.42
C ILE A 512 5.29 -28.46 -11.90
N LYS A 513 5.93 -29.60 -12.24
CA LYS A 513 6.29 -29.92 -13.63
C LYS A 513 5.06 -30.10 -14.56
N ARG A 514 3.85 -30.33 -14.04
CA ARG A 514 2.61 -30.43 -14.85
C ARG A 514 1.91 -29.10 -15.11
N LEU A 515 2.24 -28.04 -14.35
CA LEU A 515 1.67 -26.70 -14.50
C LEU A 515 2.48 -25.78 -15.44
N ILE A 516 3.64 -26.24 -15.92
CA ILE A 516 4.56 -25.45 -16.77
C ILE A 516 4.45 -25.83 -18.26
N VAL A 517 3.60 -26.81 -18.62
CA VAL A 517 3.42 -27.29 -20.02
C VAL A 517 1.93 -27.35 -20.42
N ARG A 518 1.18 -26.30 -20.09
CA ARG A 518 -0.15 -25.99 -20.67
C ARG A 518 -0.31 -24.49 -20.84
#